data_AF-A0A3A4X0B1-F1
#
_entry.id   AF-A0A3A4X0B1-F1
#
_cell.length_a   1.000
_cell.length_b   1.000
_cell.length_c   1.000
_cell.angle_alpha   90.00
_cell.angle_beta   90.00
_cell.angle_gamma   90.00
#
_symmetry.space_group_name_H-M   'P 1'
#
loop_
_entity.id
_entity.type
_entity.pdbx_description
1 polymer ?
#
loop_
_entity_poly.entity_id
_entity_poly.type
_entity_poly.pdbx_seq_one_letter_code
_entity_poly.pdbx_strand_id
1 'polypeptide(L)'
;GDDEATTGLNGAESDYYENLDPPSFCRNGPIHHPGELLRVKGVTPALFHGLDDIPGLSRHITQYGLNSQSTASNLLWDGKININTAPLPVLAALLPPESQDLAEAVYEYRAANDDGTYLNDLTQPTWYKSVPGLDGIQISPDLITVSSDLFRITASASINGMKVQVTALVQREQQKKTGKWVCRVLNWATE
;
A
#
# COMPACT_ATOMS: atom_id res chain seq x y z
N GLY A 1 -9.72 6.10 20.97
CA GLY A 1 -8.91 6.23 22.19
C GLY A 1 -9.45 7.45 22.88
N ASP A 2 -8.62 8.22 23.59
CA ASP A 2 -8.87 9.66 23.62
C ASP A 2 -8.30 10.20 22.31
N ASP A 3 -9.16 10.61 21.40
CA ASP A 3 -8.80 10.94 20.00
C ASP A 3 -8.07 12.29 19.89
N GLU A 4 -7.83 12.97 21.03
CA GLU A 4 -7.07 14.22 21.13
C GLU A 4 -5.72 14.04 21.83
N ALA A 5 -5.41 12.84 22.34
CA ALA A 5 -4.16 12.60 23.04
C ALA A 5 -3.00 12.47 22.05
N THR A 6 -2.09 13.45 22.04
CA THR A 6 -0.86 13.35 21.24
C THR A 6 -0.02 12.17 21.71
N THR A 7 0.15 11.16 20.86
CA THR A 7 0.95 9.97 21.16
C THR A 7 2.36 10.08 20.56
N GLY A 8 3.37 9.68 21.35
CA GLY A 8 4.79 9.72 20.96
C GLY A 8 5.42 11.12 21.00
N LEU A 9 6.75 11.16 21.02
CA LEU A 9 7.53 12.42 21.11
C LEU A 9 7.29 13.37 19.93
N ASN A 10 6.90 12.85 18.77
CA ASN A 10 6.73 13.60 17.53
C ASN A 10 5.29 13.61 17.00
N GLY A 11 4.31 13.18 17.79
CA GLY A 11 2.90 13.20 17.40
C GLY A 11 2.36 14.61 17.12
N ALA A 12 1.18 14.65 16.50
CA ALA A 12 0.41 15.87 16.28
C ALA A 12 -1.08 15.52 16.16
N GLU A 13 -1.89 16.19 16.97
CA GLU A 13 -3.36 16.14 16.94
C GLU A 13 -3.92 17.56 16.68
N SER A 14 -5.21 17.79 16.97
CA SER A 14 -5.92 19.04 16.70
C SER A 14 -5.15 20.28 17.16
N ASP A 15 -4.60 20.28 18.38
CA ASP A 15 -3.80 21.39 18.93
C ASP A 15 -2.67 21.84 18.00
N TYR A 16 -1.99 20.90 17.33
CA TYR A 16 -0.91 21.25 16.39
C TYR A 16 -1.47 21.86 15.11
N TYR A 17 -2.47 21.23 14.51
CA TYR A 17 -2.98 21.62 13.20
C TYR A 17 -3.82 22.91 13.23
N GLU A 18 -4.52 23.18 14.32
CA GLU A 18 -5.30 24.42 14.51
C GLU A 18 -4.41 25.66 14.70
N ASN A 19 -3.16 25.47 15.12
CA ASN A 19 -2.17 26.54 15.27
C ASN A 19 -1.35 26.81 13.98
N LEU A 20 -1.63 26.11 12.87
CA LEU A 20 -1.01 26.38 11.57
C LEU A 20 -1.60 27.64 10.91
N ASP A 21 -0.93 28.16 9.89
CA ASP A 21 -1.43 29.23 9.03
C ASP A 21 -1.50 28.76 7.56
N PRO A 22 -2.70 28.56 6.98
CA PRO A 22 -4.01 28.65 7.64
C PRO A 22 -4.27 27.47 8.61
N PRO A 23 -5.13 27.66 9.64
CA PRO A 23 -5.54 26.58 10.53
C PRO A 23 -6.15 25.41 9.78
N SER A 24 -5.87 24.20 10.26
CA SER A 24 -6.36 22.95 9.68
C SER A 24 -6.94 22.05 10.76
N PHE A 25 -8.00 21.31 10.43
CA PHE A 25 -8.60 20.32 11.32
C PHE A 25 -7.96 18.94 11.16
N CYS A 26 -7.71 18.25 12.28
CA CYS A 26 -7.32 16.84 12.27
C CYS A 26 -8.56 15.97 12.04
N ARG A 27 -8.60 15.19 10.95
CA ARG A 27 -9.81 14.42 10.58
C ARG A 27 -10.17 13.34 11.60
N ASN A 28 -9.19 12.79 12.32
CA ASN A 28 -9.36 11.62 13.20
C ASN A 28 -10.08 10.46 12.51
N GLY A 29 -9.70 10.19 11.25
CA GLY A 29 -10.33 9.15 10.43
C GLY A 29 -9.45 8.69 9.27
N PRO A 30 -9.93 7.72 8.48
CA PRO A 30 -9.17 7.14 7.37
C PRO A 30 -8.73 8.18 6.34
N ILE A 31 -7.60 7.91 5.68
CA ILE A 31 -7.14 8.68 4.52
C ILE A 31 -7.97 8.30 3.29
N HIS A 32 -8.52 9.29 2.58
CA HIS A 32 -9.34 9.07 1.38
C HIS A 32 -8.55 9.26 0.10
N HIS A 33 -7.44 10.00 0.15
CA HIS A 33 -6.52 10.21 -0.97
C HIS A 33 -5.08 10.26 -0.47
N PRO A 34 -4.08 9.63 -1.14
CA PRO A 34 -2.71 9.58 -0.61
C PRO A 34 -2.10 10.97 -0.42
N GLY A 35 -2.50 11.94 -1.25
CA GLY A 35 -2.07 13.34 -1.15
C GLY A 35 -2.46 14.02 0.17
N GLU A 36 -3.39 13.47 0.95
CA GLU A 36 -3.66 13.98 2.30
C GLU A 36 -2.46 13.82 3.24
N LEU A 37 -1.52 12.92 2.92
CA LEU A 37 -0.27 12.78 3.68
C LEU A 37 0.58 14.05 3.64
N LEU A 38 0.47 14.91 2.62
CA LEU A 38 1.15 16.21 2.59
C LEU A 38 0.70 17.15 3.71
N ARG A 39 -0.42 16.88 4.36
CA ARG A 39 -0.93 17.65 5.51
C ARG A 39 -0.46 17.08 6.84
N VAL A 40 0.18 15.91 6.86
CA VAL A 40 0.70 15.28 8.07
C VAL A 40 2.03 15.92 8.45
N LYS A 41 2.18 16.25 9.73
CA LYS A 41 3.42 16.82 10.28
C LYS A 41 4.64 15.98 9.87
N GLY A 42 5.64 16.63 9.29
CA GLY A 42 6.90 16.00 8.88
C GLY A 42 6.91 15.40 7.46
N VAL A 43 5.77 15.33 6.77
CA VAL A 43 5.73 14.89 5.37
C VAL A 43 5.99 16.09 4.45
N THR A 44 7.16 16.12 3.82
CA THR A 44 7.52 17.17 2.87
C THR A 44 7.08 16.82 1.44
N PRO A 45 6.90 17.81 0.54
CA PRO A 45 6.66 17.55 -0.87
C PRO A 45 7.75 16.69 -1.51
N ALA A 46 9.01 16.91 -1.14
CA ALA A 46 10.15 16.11 -1.60
C ALA A 46 10.05 14.64 -1.15
N LEU A 47 9.64 14.39 0.10
CA LEU A 47 9.44 13.03 0.60
C LEU A 47 8.24 12.35 -0.10
N PHE A 48 7.15 13.08 -0.30
CA PHE A 48 5.92 12.53 -0.85
C PHE A 48 5.99 12.32 -2.37
N HIS A 49 6.42 13.32 -3.14
CA HIS A 49 6.50 13.28 -4.60
C HIS A 49 7.82 12.68 -5.11
N GLY A 50 8.89 12.78 -4.32
CA GLY A 50 10.24 12.40 -4.71
C GLY A 50 11.07 13.60 -5.17
N LEU A 51 12.31 13.32 -5.52
CA LEU A 51 13.29 14.28 -6.04
C LEU A 51 14.00 13.65 -7.22
N ASP A 52 13.98 14.29 -8.40
CA ASP A 52 14.67 13.83 -9.60
C ASP A 52 14.45 12.32 -9.87
N ASP A 53 15.51 11.52 -9.70
CA ASP A 53 15.52 10.07 -9.93
C ASP A 53 15.11 9.25 -8.69
N ILE A 54 14.79 9.88 -7.56
CA ILE A 54 14.35 9.23 -6.32
C ILE A 54 12.82 9.25 -6.26
N PRO A 55 12.15 8.08 -6.39
CA PRO A 55 10.70 8.00 -6.26
C PRO A 55 10.21 8.43 -4.87
N GLY A 56 9.15 9.24 -4.82
CA GLY A 56 8.51 9.60 -3.56
C GLY A 56 7.62 8.52 -2.97
N LEU A 57 7.22 8.71 -1.72
CA LEU A 57 6.30 7.82 -1.00
C LEU A 57 5.02 7.53 -1.79
N SER A 58 4.52 8.50 -2.56
CA SER A 58 3.28 8.36 -3.33
C SER A 58 3.28 7.19 -4.31
N ARG A 59 4.46 6.68 -4.71
CA ARG A 59 4.59 5.51 -5.59
C ARG A 59 4.55 4.16 -4.87
N HIS A 60 4.65 4.15 -3.54
CA HIS A 60 4.83 2.94 -2.74
C HIS A 60 3.71 2.72 -1.71
N ILE A 61 2.69 3.57 -1.71
CA ILE A 61 1.58 3.53 -0.76
C ILE A 61 0.23 3.48 -1.47
N THR A 62 -0.78 2.98 -0.77
CA THR A 62 -2.18 3.03 -1.20
C THR A 62 -3.07 3.30 0.01
N GLN A 63 -4.22 3.98 -0.18
CA GLN A 63 -5.18 4.22 0.92
C GLN A 63 -6.20 3.09 1.14
N TYR A 64 -5.97 1.91 0.57
CA TYR A 64 -6.94 0.80 0.60
C TYR A 64 -6.60 -0.22 1.69
N GLY A 65 -7.64 -0.88 2.21
CA GLY A 65 -7.49 -1.87 3.28
C GLY A 65 -8.48 -1.70 4.43
N LEU A 66 -9.19 -0.57 4.48
CA LEU A 66 -10.28 -0.37 5.43
C LEU A 66 -11.37 -1.42 5.24
N ASN A 67 -11.71 -2.12 6.32
CA ASN A 67 -12.78 -3.11 6.30
C ASN A 67 -14.13 -2.38 6.18
N SER A 68 -15.02 -2.93 5.35
CA SER A 68 -16.39 -2.44 5.15
C SER A 68 -17.26 -2.34 6.41
N GLN A 69 -16.87 -3.02 7.49
CA GLN A 69 -17.55 -3.02 8.80
C GLN A 69 -16.99 -1.96 9.76
N SER A 70 -15.99 -1.18 9.33
CA SER A 70 -15.44 -0.09 10.13
C SER A 70 -16.49 0.96 10.45
N THR A 71 -16.44 1.49 11.67
CA THR A 71 -17.25 2.63 12.10
C THR A 71 -16.35 3.80 12.49
N ALA A 72 -16.91 5.00 12.65
CA ALA A 72 -16.14 6.17 13.10
C ALA A 72 -15.41 5.92 14.44
N SER A 73 -15.99 5.12 15.33
CA SER A 73 -15.43 4.80 16.64
C SER A 73 -14.65 3.49 16.70
N ASN A 74 -14.65 2.70 15.62
CA ASN A 74 -13.97 1.40 15.57
C ASN A 74 -13.51 1.12 14.12
N LEU A 75 -12.30 1.58 13.81
CA LEU A 75 -11.68 1.33 12.52
C LEU A 75 -11.10 -0.09 12.49
N LEU A 76 -11.56 -0.88 11.53
CA LEU A 76 -11.07 -2.23 11.28
C LEU A 76 -10.28 -2.22 9.97
N TRP A 77 -9.08 -2.79 9.97
CA TRP A 77 -8.20 -2.76 8.80
C TRP A 77 -7.73 -4.17 8.46
N ASP A 78 -8.19 -4.67 7.31
CA ASP A 78 -7.81 -5.99 6.80
C ASP A 78 -6.71 -5.89 5.72
N GLY A 79 -6.36 -4.67 5.29
CA GLY A 79 -5.38 -4.45 4.24
C GLY A 79 -4.00 -4.94 4.62
N LYS A 80 -3.42 -5.79 3.77
CA LYS A 80 -2.07 -6.34 3.90
C LYS A 80 -1.26 -6.12 2.63
N ILE A 81 0.06 -6.14 2.77
CA ILE A 81 1.01 -6.02 1.67
C ILE A 81 1.16 -7.40 1.00
N ASN A 82 0.86 -7.47 -0.29
CA ASN A 82 1.12 -8.68 -1.07
C ASN A 82 2.61 -8.77 -1.45
N ILE A 83 3.37 -9.59 -0.72
CA ILE A 83 4.83 -9.73 -0.91
C ILE A 83 5.19 -10.34 -2.28
N ASN A 84 4.24 -11.01 -2.94
CA ASN A 84 4.43 -11.53 -4.30
C ASN A 84 4.40 -10.43 -5.37
N THR A 85 3.97 -9.21 -5.01
CA THR A 85 3.86 -8.07 -5.95
C THR A 85 4.46 -6.76 -5.42
N ALA A 86 4.88 -6.73 -4.16
CA ALA A 86 5.45 -5.54 -3.54
C ALA A 86 6.73 -5.06 -4.27
N PRO A 87 6.89 -3.76 -4.54
CA PRO A 87 8.12 -3.24 -5.12
C PRO A 87 9.28 -3.33 -4.11
N LEU A 88 10.52 -3.32 -4.61
CA LEU A 88 11.72 -3.47 -3.79
C LEU A 88 11.75 -2.53 -2.56
N PRO A 89 11.44 -1.22 -2.65
CA PRO A 89 11.42 -0.35 -1.47
C PRO A 89 10.42 -0.78 -0.38
N VAL A 90 9.30 -1.39 -0.78
CA VAL A 90 8.30 -1.91 0.17
C VAL A 90 8.79 -3.22 0.81
N LEU A 91 9.47 -4.08 0.06
CA LEU A 91 10.12 -5.27 0.62
C LEU A 91 11.19 -4.88 1.64
N ALA A 92 12.04 -3.89 1.34
CA ALA A 92 13.02 -3.36 2.29
C ALA A 92 12.37 -2.80 3.55
N ALA A 93 11.28 -2.05 3.42
CA ALA A 93 10.55 -1.50 4.56
C ALA A 93 9.87 -2.57 5.46
N LEU A 94 9.62 -3.78 4.94
CA LEU A 94 9.08 -4.90 5.71
C LEU A 94 10.15 -5.63 6.54
N LEU A 95 11.42 -5.47 6.18
CA LEU A 95 12.54 -6.09 6.90
C LEU A 95 12.98 -5.22 8.08
N PRO A 96 13.55 -5.82 9.13
CA PRO A 96 14.21 -5.08 10.19
C PRO A 96 15.30 -4.15 9.63
N PRO A 97 15.56 -2.97 10.25
CA PRO A 97 16.54 -2.00 9.76
C PRO A 97 17.93 -2.60 9.48
N GLU A 98 18.34 -3.57 10.29
CA GLU A 98 19.61 -4.29 10.18
C GLU A 98 19.68 -5.32 9.03
N SER A 99 18.58 -5.57 8.33
CA SER A 99 18.47 -6.57 7.27
C SER A 99 17.86 -6.01 5.97
N GLN A 100 17.74 -4.70 5.83
CA GLN A 100 17.13 -4.07 4.64
C GLN A 100 17.95 -4.31 3.36
N ASP A 101 19.25 -4.56 3.49
CA ASP A 101 20.15 -4.93 2.40
C ASP A 101 19.79 -6.29 1.76
N LEU A 102 19.10 -7.18 2.49
CA LEU A 102 18.59 -8.45 1.97
C LEU A 102 17.34 -8.31 1.09
N ALA A 103 16.76 -7.11 0.98
CA ALA A 103 15.54 -6.90 0.18
C ALA A 103 15.72 -7.25 -1.31
N GLU A 104 16.91 -7.00 -1.86
CA GLU A 104 17.23 -7.38 -3.24
C GLU A 104 17.20 -8.90 -3.40
N ALA A 105 17.79 -9.65 -2.45
CA ALA A 105 17.76 -11.10 -2.46
C ALA A 105 16.32 -11.65 -2.38
N VAL A 106 15.43 -11.00 -1.62
CA VAL A 106 13.99 -11.33 -1.60
C VAL A 106 13.34 -11.09 -2.96
N TYR A 107 13.65 -9.94 -3.57
CA TYR A 107 13.12 -9.57 -4.88
C TYR A 107 13.56 -10.55 -5.97
N GLU A 108 14.85 -10.89 -6.00
CA GLU A 108 15.45 -11.85 -6.93
C GLU A 108 14.91 -13.26 -6.73
N TYR A 109 14.83 -13.73 -5.47
CA TYR A 109 14.25 -15.03 -5.15
C TYR A 109 12.81 -15.14 -5.66
N ARG A 110 12.01 -14.08 -5.49
CA ARG A 110 10.64 -14.01 -6.02
C ARG A 110 10.61 -14.02 -7.55
N ALA A 111 11.51 -13.28 -8.19
CA ALA A 111 11.54 -13.10 -9.63
C ALA A 111 12.18 -14.29 -10.38
N ALA A 112 12.86 -15.18 -9.67
CA ALA A 112 13.53 -16.34 -10.23
C ALA A 112 12.55 -17.21 -11.03
N ASN A 113 12.75 -17.25 -12.34
CA ASN A 113 11.95 -18.01 -13.29
C ASN A 113 12.83 -18.63 -14.36
N ASP A 114 12.37 -19.75 -14.92
CA ASP A 114 12.94 -20.42 -16.08
C ASP A 114 11.84 -20.61 -17.13
N ASP A 115 12.03 -20.01 -18.31
CA ASP A 115 11.07 -19.99 -19.42
C ASP A 115 9.61 -19.72 -19.00
N GLY A 116 9.40 -18.70 -18.15
CA GLY A 116 8.08 -18.30 -17.66
C GLY A 116 7.52 -19.14 -16.51
N THR A 117 8.28 -20.13 -16.03
CA THR A 117 7.94 -20.92 -14.84
C THR A 117 8.71 -20.42 -13.63
N TYR A 118 8.01 -19.97 -12.59
CA TYR A 118 8.65 -19.57 -11.33
C TYR A 118 9.37 -20.76 -10.69
N LEU A 119 10.63 -20.53 -10.29
CA LEU A 119 11.49 -21.56 -9.71
C LEU A 119 11.18 -21.85 -8.23
N ASN A 120 10.64 -20.85 -7.53
CA ASN A 120 10.39 -20.90 -6.09
C ASN A 120 8.90 -20.96 -5.78
N ASP A 121 8.54 -21.70 -4.73
CA ASP A 121 7.16 -21.74 -4.23
C ASP A 121 6.85 -20.50 -3.38
N LEU A 122 5.97 -19.65 -3.89
CA LEU A 122 5.55 -18.40 -3.27
C LEU A 122 4.12 -18.46 -2.70
N THR A 123 3.56 -19.67 -2.55
CA THR A 123 2.18 -19.88 -2.09
C THR A 123 2.01 -19.67 -0.59
N GLN A 124 3.08 -19.82 0.19
CA GLN A 124 3.05 -19.62 1.63
C GLN A 124 3.53 -18.21 2.00
N PRO A 125 2.85 -17.47 2.88
CA PRO A 125 3.29 -16.15 3.33
C PRO A 125 4.68 -16.11 3.98
N THR A 126 5.23 -17.28 4.35
CA THR A 126 6.56 -17.44 4.93
C THR A 126 7.64 -17.81 3.92
N TRP A 127 7.37 -17.78 2.60
CA TRP A 127 8.36 -18.15 1.59
C TRP A 127 9.65 -17.33 1.67
N TYR A 128 9.57 -16.08 2.16
CA TYR A 128 10.73 -15.20 2.35
C TYR A 128 11.79 -15.80 3.29
N LYS A 129 11.41 -16.74 4.18
CA LYS A 129 12.35 -17.42 5.08
C LYS A 129 13.27 -18.40 4.36
N SER A 130 12.93 -18.79 3.13
CA SER A 130 13.78 -19.63 2.28
C SER A 130 14.89 -18.84 1.59
N VAL A 131 14.86 -17.50 1.69
CA VAL A 131 15.93 -16.64 1.19
C VAL A 131 17.11 -16.72 2.16
N PRO A 132 18.35 -16.95 1.67
CA PRO A 132 19.53 -16.99 2.51
C PRO A 132 19.66 -15.74 3.39
N GLY A 133 19.80 -15.93 4.71
CA GLY A 133 19.90 -14.84 5.69
C GLY A 133 18.58 -14.37 6.29
N LEU A 134 17.42 -14.90 5.85
CA LEU A 134 16.10 -14.52 6.37
C LEU A 134 15.38 -15.61 7.18
N ASP A 135 16.02 -16.75 7.46
CA ASP A 135 15.44 -17.86 8.19
C ASP A 135 15.02 -17.48 9.63
N GLY A 136 15.82 -16.63 10.28
CA GLY A 136 15.55 -16.09 11.62
C GLY A 136 14.65 -14.86 11.65
N ILE A 137 14.30 -14.27 10.49
CA ILE A 137 13.51 -13.04 10.42
C ILE A 137 12.02 -13.37 10.49
N GLN A 138 11.30 -12.57 11.28
CA GLN A 138 9.85 -12.67 11.41
C GLN A 138 9.21 -11.36 10.95
N ILE A 139 8.69 -11.37 9.73
CA ILE A 139 7.76 -10.32 9.27
C ILE A 139 6.41 -10.60 9.93
N SER A 140 5.78 -9.57 10.50
CA SER A 140 4.47 -9.70 11.15
C SER A 140 3.42 -10.28 10.19
N PRO A 141 2.75 -11.40 10.52
CA PRO A 141 1.70 -11.99 9.68
C PRO A 141 0.49 -11.07 9.44
N ASP A 142 0.33 -10.04 10.29
CA ASP A 142 -0.73 -9.06 10.15
C ASP A 142 -0.42 -8.02 9.06
N LEU A 143 0.85 -7.89 8.66
CA LEU A 143 1.27 -6.94 7.61
C LEU A 143 1.26 -7.54 6.20
N ILE A 144 1.36 -8.87 6.06
CA ILE A 144 1.66 -9.50 4.77
C ILE A 144 0.61 -10.51 4.29
N THR A 145 0.53 -10.68 2.98
CA THR A 145 -0.26 -11.68 2.27
C THR A 145 0.46 -12.10 0.98
N VAL A 146 -0.02 -13.14 0.32
CA VAL A 146 0.47 -13.64 -0.99
C VAL A 146 -0.55 -13.47 -2.10
N SER A 147 -1.72 -12.92 -1.77
CA SER A 147 -2.85 -12.73 -2.68
C SER A 147 -3.43 -11.33 -2.54
N SER A 148 -4.19 -10.91 -3.54
CA SER A 148 -4.87 -9.61 -3.54
C SER A 148 -6.26 -9.75 -4.13
N ASP A 149 -7.17 -8.94 -3.60
CA ASP A 149 -8.51 -8.73 -4.15
C ASP A 149 -8.73 -7.26 -4.54
N LEU A 150 -7.66 -6.46 -4.58
CA LEU A 150 -7.65 -5.08 -5.02
C LEU A 150 -6.71 -4.96 -6.21
N PHE A 151 -7.21 -4.40 -7.31
CA PHE A 151 -6.45 -4.30 -8.56
C PHE A 151 -6.62 -2.93 -9.19
N ARG A 152 -5.60 -2.51 -9.92
CA ARG A 152 -5.65 -1.36 -10.84
C ARG A 152 -5.73 -1.89 -12.26
N ILE A 153 -6.75 -1.49 -13.00
CA ILE A 153 -6.92 -1.78 -14.42
C ILE A 153 -6.71 -0.49 -15.18
N THR A 154 -5.77 -0.50 -16.11
CA THR A 154 -5.51 0.61 -17.03
C THR A 154 -5.93 0.20 -18.43
N ALA A 155 -6.93 0.88 -18.98
CA ALA A 155 -7.39 0.71 -20.35
C ALA A 155 -6.95 1.93 -21.18
N SER A 156 -6.43 1.70 -22.38
CA SER A 156 -6.04 2.77 -23.31
C SER A 156 -6.76 2.59 -24.64
N ALA A 157 -7.25 3.69 -25.22
CA ALA A 157 -7.83 3.73 -26.54
C ALA A 157 -7.13 4.81 -27.38
N SER A 158 -7.01 4.57 -28.69
CA SER A 158 -6.44 5.54 -29.63
C SER A 158 -7.30 5.64 -30.88
N ILE A 159 -7.66 6.86 -31.27
CA ILE A 159 -8.37 7.14 -32.53
C ILE A 159 -7.82 8.43 -33.15
N ASN A 160 -7.45 8.38 -34.43
CA ASN A 160 -6.92 9.52 -35.18
C ASN A 160 -5.78 10.27 -34.45
N GLY A 161 -4.90 9.56 -33.75
CA GLY A 161 -3.79 10.15 -33.00
C GLY A 161 -4.15 10.71 -31.61
N MET A 162 -5.44 10.76 -31.25
CA MET A 162 -5.86 11.06 -29.88
C MET A 162 -5.81 9.78 -29.05
N LYS A 163 -5.12 9.84 -27.91
CA LYS A 163 -5.07 8.76 -26.93
C LYS A 163 -5.88 9.16 -25.70
N VAL A 164 -6.69 8.23 -25.19
CA VAL A 164 -7.38 8.35 -23.91
C VAL A 164 -6.98 7.17 -23.05
N GLN A 165 -6.67 7.42 -21.78
CA GLN A 165 -6.39 6.38 -20.80
C GLN A 165 -7.41 6.44 -19.67
N VAL A 166 -7.95 5.29 -19.28
CA VAL A 166 -8.83 5.17 -18.12
C VAL A 166 -8.16 4.25 -17.12
N THR A 167 -7.98 4.73 -15.90
CA THR A 167 -7.48 3.94 -14.78
C THR A 167 -8.64 3.67 -13.82
N ALA A 168 -8.98 2.40 -13.61
CA ALA A 168 -9.99 1.96 -12.66
C ALA A 168 -9.36 1.16 -11.52
N LEU A 169 -9.76 1.47 -10.29
CA LEU A 169 -9.44 0.67 -9.12
C LEU A 169 -10.64 -0.24 -8.83
N VAL A 170 -10.39 -1.54 -8.77
CA VAL A 170 -11.44 -2.55 -8.65
C VAL A 170 -11.17 -3.46 -7.47
N GLN A 171 -12.24 -3.89 -6.82
CA GLN A 171 -12.21 -4.94 -5.81
C GLN A 171 -12.83 -6.22 -6.38
N ARG A 172 -12.09 -7.32 -6.34
CA ARG A 172 -12.59 -8.65 -6.66
C ARG A 172 -13.37 -9.18 -5.47
N GLU A 173 -14.62 -9.55 -5.68
CA GLU A 173 -15.51 -10.04 -4.64
C GLU A 173 -16.32 -11.23 -5.15
N GLN A 174 -16.62 -12.18 -4.27
CA GLN A 174 -17.46 -13.33 -4.58
C GLN A 174 -18.91 -13.03 -4.19
N GLN A 175 -19.83 -13.14 -5.15
CA GLN A 175 -21.25 -12.95 -4.88
C GLN A 175 -21.78 -14.08 -3.98
N LYS A 176 -22.22 -13.74 -2.76
CA LYS A 176 -22.69 -14.71 -1.75
C LYS A 176 -23.79 -15.67 -2.26
N LYS A 177 -24.69 -15.21 -3.14
CA LYS A 177 -25.81 -16.02 -3.65
C LYS A 177 -25.41 -16.99 -4.77
N THR A 178 -24.45 -16.63 -5.60
CA THR A 178 -24.16 -17.35 -6.85
C THR A 178 -22.77 -17.99 -6.86
N GLY A 179 -21.89 -17.62 -5.91
CA GLY A 179 -20.48 -18.02 -5.90
C GLY A 179 -19.65 -17.42 -7.05
N LYS A 180 -20.25 -16.58 -7.91
CA LYS A 180 -19.54 -15.97 -9.04
C LYS A 180 -18.64 -14.85 -8.55
N TRP A 181 -17.42 -14.84 -9.06
CA TRP A 181 -16.48 -13.73 -8.88
C TRP A 181 -16.87 -12.56 -9.77
N VAL A 182 -16.87 -11.36 -9.20
CA VAL A 182 -17.06 -10.10 -9.92
C VAL A 182 -16.02 -9.08 -9.50
N CYS A 183 -15.79 -8.09 -10.35
CA CYS A 183 -14.96 -6.93 -10.04
C CYS A 183 -15.88 -5.72 -9.83
N ARG A 184 -15.93 -5.20 -8.61
CA ARG A 184 -16.63 -3.96 -8.28
C ARG A 184 -15.68 -2.78 -8.48
N VAL A 185 -16.08 -1.80 -9.28
CA VAL A 185 -15.30 -0.56 -9.46
C VAL A 185 -15.43 0.29 -8.20
N LEU A 186 -14.30 0.64 -7.58
CA LEU A 186 -14.24 1.49 -6.39
C LEU A 186 -14.07 2.96 -6.78
N ASN A 187 -13.22 3.23 -7.76
CA ASN A 187 -12.96 4.56 -8.29
C ASN A 187 -12.41 4.43 -9.72
N TRP A 188 -12.56 5.47 -10.54
CA TRP A 188 -11.92 5.55 -11.85
C TRP A 188 -11.62 6.99 -12.23
N ALA A 189 -10.61 7.18 -13.08
CA ALA A 189 -10.23 8.47 -13.63
C ALA A 189 -9.85 8.34 -15.10
N THR A 190 -10.01 9.43 -15.85
CA THR A 190 -9.57 9.55 -17.25
C THR A 190 -8.40 10.52 -17.32
N GLU A 191 -7.38 10.12 -18.08
CA GLU A 191 -6.19 10.88 -18.45
C GLU A 191 -6.14 11.09 -19.96
#